data_AF-A0A564Q793-F1
#
_entry.id   AF-A0A564Q793-F1
#
_cell.length_a   1.000
_cell.length_b   1.000
_cell.length_c   1.000
_cell.angle_alpha   90.00
_cell.angle_beta   90.00
_cell.angle_gamma   90.00
#
_symmetry.space_group_name_H-M   'P 1'
#
loop_
_entity.id
_entity.type
_entity.pdbx_description
1 polymer ?
#
loop_
_entity_poly.entity_id
_entity_poly.type
_entity_poly.pdbx_seq_one_letter_code
_entity_poly.pdbx_strand_id
1 'polypeptide(L)'
;MIEKATSRDELERLCKKYGADLLIFRGEFSLTRVFDVVDRAKAEGMPIALLYISDLDVKGWFMPIAFFRRLNQIYPCPDHAMVRVALTREQAREYSLPPAFDPDDKGYTKGEKQHFYEKSGGRECIELDAVDESVLVGLLEDELKKWAHLEEDQREYDETLQEYEERADEIRENLDLSDLSPEYESIADEFNKLVEEIEDFGREVGNRIQSIEWKKFEFIEKVEARLENEGCCKRYDQMNEGDLL
;
A
#
# COMPACT_ATOMS: atom_id res chain seq x y z
N MET A 1 4.74 -3.67 0.76
CA MET A 1 5.15 -4.84 -0.03
C MET A 1 4.44 -6.08 0.49
N ILE A 2 3.73 -6.82 -0.35
CA ILE A 2 2.95 -8.00 0.10
C ILE A 2 3.19 -9.16 -0.88
N GLU A 3 3.51 -10.34 -0.36
CA GLU A 3 3.79 -11.56 -1.15
C GLU A 3 2.52 -12.24 -1.68
N LYS A 4 1.40 -12.10 -0.97
CA LYS A 4 0.11 -12.62 -1.42
C LYS A 4 -1.00 -11.80 -0.80
N ALA A 5 -1.92 -11.34 -1.65
CA ALA A 5 -3.09 -10.57 -1.23
C ALA A 5 -4.30 -11.09 -2.00
N THR A 6 -5.33 -11.51 -1.27
CA THR A 6 -6.63 -11.91 -1.84
C THR A 6 -7.56 -10.70 -1.90
N SER A 7 -7.47 -9.81 -0.91
CA SER A 7 -8.21 -8.54 -0.77
C SER A 7 -7.37 -7.34 -1.21
N ARG A 8 -6.95 -7.36 -2.47
CA ARG A 8 -6.14 -6.28 -3.08
C ARG A 8 -6.80 -4.91 -2.94
N ASP A 9 -8.11 -4.80 -3.20
CA ASP A 9 -8.82 -3.52 -3.20
C ASP A 9 -8.86 -2.87 -1.82
N GLU A 10 -8.98 -3.67 -0.76
CA GLU A 10 -8.93 -3.18 0.62
C GLU A 10 -7.55 -2.65 0.98
N LEU A 11 -6.50 -3.40 0.61
CA LEU A 11 -5.11 -3.00 0.83
C LEU A 11 -4.74 -1.76 0.02
N GLU A 12 -5.20 -1.63 -1.23
CA GLU A 12 -4.99 -0.42 -2.04
C GLU A 12 -5.67 0.80 -1.43
N ARG A 13 -6.93 0.67 -0.97
CA ARG A 13 -7.63 1.74 -0.26
C ARG A 13 -6.91 2.14 1.03
N LEU A 14 -6.42 1.15 1.79
CA LEU A 14 -5.69 1.39 3.02
C LEU A 14 -4.36 2.11 2.76
N CYS A 15 -3.55 1.61 1.83
CA CYS A 15 -2.28 2.24 1.47
C CYS A 15 -2.51 3.68 0.98
N LYS A 16 -3.50 3.91 0.11
CA LYS A 16 -3.84 5.25 -0.38
C LYS A 16 -4.28 6.21 0.73
N LYS A 17 -5.05 5.72 1.71
CA LYS A 17 -5.47 6.50 2.90
C LYS A 17 -4.27 7.06 3.68
N TYR A 18 -3.15 6.32 3.72
CA TYR A 18 -1.95 6.68 4.47
C TYR A 18 -0.80 7.18 3.57
N GLY A 19 -1.07 7.53 2.30
CA GLY A 19 -0.04 8.02 1.38
C GLY A 19 1.03 6.99 0.99
N ALA A 20 0.77 5.70 1.20
CA ALA A 20 1.71 4.63 0.90
C ALA A 20 1.44 3.99 -0.47
N ASP A 21 2.51 3.53 -1.13
CA ASP A 21 2.43 2.74 -2.35
C ASP A 21 2.29 1.24 -2.05
N LEU A 22 1.29 0.59 -2.65
CA LEU A 22 1.14 -0.86 -2.55
C LEU A 22 1.96 -1.58 -3.65
N LEU A 23 2.84 -2.48 -3.20
CA LEU A 23 3.61 -3.37 -4.07
C LEU A 23 3.23 -4.81 -3.77
N ILE A 24 2.60 -5.50 -4.72
CA ILE A 24 2.27 -6.93 -4.62
C ILE A 24 3.26 -7.72 -5.48
N PHE A 25 3.88 -8.74 -4.90
CA PHE A 25 4.78 -9.66 -5.62
C PHE A 25 4.16 -11.04 -5.69
N ARG A 26 4.49 -11.82 -6.73
CA ARG A 26 4.29 -13.26 -6.76
C ARG A 26 5.60 -13.88 -7.25
N GLY A 27 6.38 -14.51 -6.37
CA GLY A 27 7.66 -15.11 -6.71
C GLY A 27 8.87 -14.16 -6.66
N GLU A 28 9.83 -14.31 -7.59
CA GLU A 28 11.07 -13.52 -7.59
C GLU A 28 10.88 -12.09 -8.13
N PHE A 29 11.60 -11.15 -7.55
CA PHE A 29 11.50 -9.72 -7.86
C PHE A 29 11.95 -9.38 -9.28
N SER A 30 11.18 -8.53 -9.96
CA SER A 30 11.65 -7.80 -11.14
C SER A 30 12.47 -6.58 -10.72
N LEU A 31 13.69 -6.45 -11.27
CA LEU A 31 14.57 -5.28 -11.10
C LEU A 31 13.84 -3.97 -11.43
N THR A 32 12.92 -3.99 -12.40
CA THR A 32 12.14 -2.82 -12.82
C THR A 32 11.37 -2.20 -11.65
N ARG A 33 10.83 -3.02 -10.74
CA ARG A 33 10.06 -2.51 -9.59
C ARG A 33 10.91 -1.75 -8.58
N VAL A 34 12.20 -2.11 -8.45
CA VAL A 34 13.12 -1.35 -7.58
C VAL A 34 13.37 0.03 -8.17
N PHE A 35 13.54 0.11 -9.50
CA PHE A 35 13.72 1.40 -10.19
C PHE A 35 12.49 2.29 -10.04
N ASP A 36 11.27 1.75 -10.22
CA ASP A 36 10.04 2.55 -10.08
C ASP A 36 9.94 3.22 -8.69
N VAL A 37 10.25 2.48 -7.63
CA VAL A 37 10.23 3.01 -6.24
C VAL A 37 11.32 4.04 -6.04
N VAL A 38 12.53 3.77 -6.52
CA VAL A 38 13.68 4.66 -6.37
C VAL A 38 13.50 5.96 -7.15
N ASP A 39 12.95 5.92 -8.35
CA ASP A 39 12.77 7.11 -9.18
C ASP A 39 11.75 8.06 -8.58
N ARG A 40 10.67 7.55 -7.97
CA ARG A 40 9.70 8.35 -7.21
C ARG A 40 10.35 9.00 -5.98
N ALA A 41 11.01 8.20 -5.15
CA ALA A 41 11.67 8.69 -3.94
C ALA A 41 12.74 9.75 -4.26
N LYS A 42 13.49 9.58 -5.36
CA LYS A 42 14.45 10.58 -5.84
C LYS A 42 13.80 11.86 -6.33
N ALA A 43 12.65 11.78 -7.01
CA ALA A 43 11.92 12.95 -7.48
C ALA A 43 11.39 13.80 -6.31
N GLU A 44 11.01 13.13 -5.21
CA GLU A 44 10.50 13.76 -4.00
C GLU A 44 11.61 14.11 -2.99
N GLY A 45 12.82 13.57 -3.17
CA GLY A 45 13.95 13.77 -2.26
C GLY A 45 13.76 13.10 -0.89
N MET A 46 12.88 12.10 -0.80
CA MET A 46 12.48 11.47 0.46
C MET A 46 13.10 10.08 0.67
N PRO A 47 13.38 9.68 1.93
CA PRO A 47 13.79 8.32 2.22
C PRO A 47 12.66 7.31 2.01
N ILE A 48 13.01 6.07 1.71
CA ILE A 48 12.07 4.96 1.52
C ILE A 48 11.91 4.13 2.80
N ALA A 49 10.67 3.98 3.26
CA ALA A 49 10.27 3.00 4.28
C ALA A 49 9.59 1.78 3.63
N LEU A 50 10.26 0.62 3.66
CA LEU A 50 9.74 -0.64 3.13
C LEU A 50 9.01 -1.45 4.20
N LEU A 51 7.69 -1.27 4.28
CA LEU A 51 6.80 -2.14 5.05
C LEU A 51 6.51 -3.41 4.27
N TYR A 52 6.73 -4.59 4.84
CA TYR A 52 6.49 -5.84 4.14
C TYR A 52 5.72 -6.92 4.90
N ILE A 53 4.90 -7.67 4.14
CA ILE A 53 4.14 -8.83 4.57
C ILE A 53 4.56 -10.04 3.72
N SER A 54 5.11 -11.08 4.35
CA SER A 54 5.59 -12.29 3.67
C SER A 54 5.33 -13.54 4.50
N ASP A 55 5.46 -14.71 3.87
CA ASP A 55 5.49 -15.98 4.59
C ASP A 55 6.61 -15.98 5.64
N LEU A 56 6.39 -16.69 6.74
CA LEU A 56 7.41 -16.93 7.77
C LEU A 56 8.20 -18.18 7.38
N ASP A 57 8.98 -18.07 6.31
CA ASP A 57 9.89 -19.11 5.86
C ASP A 57 11.25 -18.52 5.44
N VAL A 58 12.15 -19.36 4.95
CA VAL A 58 13.48 -18.93 4.52
C VAL A 58 13.39 -17.94 3.34
N LYS A 59 12.50 -18.16 2.37
CA LYS A 59 12.41 -17.30 1.18
C LYS A 59 11.80 -15.94 1.54
N GLY A 60 10.65 -15.93 2.19
CA GLY A 60 9.98 -14.73 2.69
C GLY A 60 10.88 -13.89 3.60
N TRP A 61 11.87 -14.50 4.28
CA TRP A 61 12.87 -13.75 5.03
C TRP A 61 13.90 -13.03 4.14
N PHE A 62 14.50 -13.74 3.18
CA PHE A 62 15.60 -13.20 2.37
C PHE A 62 15.15 -12.32 1.20
N MET A 63 13.92 -12.52 0.73
CA MET A 63 13.33 -11.86 -0.42
C MET A 63 13.28 -10.31 -0.18
N PRO A 64 12.64 -9.77 0.88
CA PRO A 64 12.70 -8.35 1.22
C PRO A 64 14.11 -7.80 1.42
N ILE A 65 15.00 -8.58 2.05
CA ILE A 65 16.39 -8.16 2.30
C ILE A 65 17.13 -7.93 0.99
N ALA A 66 16.94 -8.81 0.00
CA ALA A 66 17.55 -8.67 -1.31
C ALA A 66 17.02 -7.42 -2.05
N PHE A 67 15.71 -7.17 -1.97
CA PHE A 67 15.08 -5.97 -2.52
C PHE A 67 15.66 -4.69 -1.90
N PHE A 68 15.67 -4.62 -0.57
CA PHE A 68 16.14 -3.45 0.18
C PHE A 68 17.63 -3.19 -0.03
N ARG A 69 18.46 -4.25 -0.10
CA ARG A 69 19.88 -4.14 -0.45
C ARG A 69 20.07 -3.52 -1.84
N ARG A 70 19.25 -3.90 -2.83
CA ARG A 70 19.35 -3.37 -4.18
C ARG A 70 18.90 -1.91 -4.25
N LEU A 71 17.81 -1.58 -3.56
CA LEU A 71 17.35 -0.21 -3.38
C LEU A 71 18.48 0.68 -2.83
N ASN A 72 19.14 0.26 -1.76
CA ASN A 72 20.28 1.00 -1.17
C ASN A 72 21.52 1.09 -2.08
N GLN A 73 21.69 0.19 -3.05
CA GLN A 73 22.76 0.32 -4.04
C GLN A 73 22.47 1.43 -5.08
N ILE A 74 21.19 1.62 -5.42
CA ILE A 74 20.75 2.57 -6.47
C ILE A 74 20.47 3.96 -5.87
N TYR A 75 19.98 3.99 -4.65
CA TYR A 75 19.69 5.19 -3.88
C TYR A 75 20.17 5.00 -2.43
N PRO A 76 21.44 5.28 -2.15
CA PRO A 76 21.97 5.19 -0.80
C PRO A 76 21.40 6.33 0.06
N CYS A 77 20.69 5.99 1.13
CA CYS A 77 20.22 6.94 2.13
C CYS A 77 20.25 6.26 3.51
N PRO A 78 20.81 6.90 4.55
CA PRO A 78 20.89 6.31 5.89
C PRO A 78 19.53 6.15 6.56
N ASP A 79 18.56 6.98 6.17
CA ASP A 79 17.22 7.04 6.77
C ASP A 79 16.24 6.05 6.13
N HIS A 80 16.71 5.26 5.16
CA HIS A 80 15.92 4.14 4.63
C HIS A 80 15.60 3.12 5.73
N ALA A 81 14.34 2.71 5.78
CA ALA A 81 13.86 1.75 6.77
C ALA A 81 13.25 0.51 6.11
N MET A 82 13.33 -0.63 6.79
CA MET A 82 12.65 -1.85 6.39
C MET A 82 12.01 -2.49 7.61
N VAL A 83 10.71 -2.75 7.54
CA VAL A 83 9.91 -3.26 8.65
C VAL A 83 9.12 -4.48 8.19
N ARG A 84 9.24 -5.58 8.95
CA ARG A 84 8.38 -6.75 8.80
C ARG A 84 7.09 -6.51 9.57
N VAL A 85 5.99 -6.32 8.86
CA VAL A 85 4.66 -6.12 9.45
C VAL A 85 4.07 -7.48 9.85
N ALA A 86 4.17 -8.44 8.93
CA ALA A 86 3.73 -9.82 9.13
C ALA A 86 4.49 -10.77 8.18
N LEU A 87 4.51 -12.08 8.40
CA LEU A 87 4.18 -12.77 9.64
C LEU A 87 5.42 -12.88 10.53
N THR A 88 5.36 -12.48 11.79
CA THR A 88 6.45 -12.68 12.78
C THR A 88 6.23 -13.95 13.60
N ARG A 89 7.27 -14.41 14.30
CA ARG A 89 7.20 -15.61 15.14
C ARG A 89 6.29 -15.38 16.35
N GLU A 90 6.32 -14.18 16.89
CA GLU A 90 5.50 -13.74 18.01
C GLU A 90 4.02 -13.78 17.60
N GLN A 91 3.67 -13.16 16.47
CA GLN A 91 2.33 -13.23 15.89
C GLN A 91 1.89 -14.69 15.63
N ALA A 92 2.79 -15.52 15.09
CA ALA A 92 2.47 -16.92 14.84
C ALA A 92 2.12 -17.70 16.11
N ARG A 93 2.82 -17.43 17.22
CA ARG A 93 2.52 -18.03 18.53
C ARG A 93 1.24 -17.48 19.13
N GLU A 94 1.04 -16.17 19.04
CA GLU A 94 -0.14 -15.48 19.55
C GLU A 94 -1.43 -16.01 18.88
N TYR A 95 -1.42 -16.12 17.56
CA TYR A 95 -2.55 -16.64 16.79
C TYR A 95 -2.59 -18.18 16.73
N SER A 96 -1.67 -18.88 17.39
CA SER A 96 -1.58 -20.34 17.41
C SER A 96 -1.60 -20.97 16.01
N LEU A 97 -0.84 -20.37 15.07
CA LEU A 97 -0.85 -20.77 13.67
C LEU A 97 -0.17 -22.12 13.46
N PRO A 98 -0.71 -22.99 12.59
CA PRO A 98 -0.10 -24.28 12.30
C PRO A 98 1.18 -24.12 11.47
N PRO A 99 2.21 -24.96 11.69
CA PRO A 99 3.35 -25.04 10.78
C PRO A 99 2.90 -25.59 9.42
N ALA A 100 3.40 -24.99 8.34
CA ALA A 100 3.08 -25.38 6.98
C ALA A 100 3.96 -26.51 6.45
N PHE A 101 5.28 -26.41 6.63
CA PHE A 101 6.24 -27.41 6.14
C PHE A 101 7.58 -27.36 6.90
N ASP A 102 8.42 -28.38 6.69
CA ASP A 102 9.79 -28.39 7.19
C ASP A 102 10.76 -27.72 6.19
N PRO A 103 11.58 -26.73 6.60
CA PRO A 103 12.55 -26.07 5.72
C PRO A 103 13.60 -27.00 5.09
N ASP A 104 13.84 -28.19 5.67
CA ASP A 104 14.75 -29.17 5.07
C ASP A 104 14.19 -29.79 3.77
N ASP A 105 12.87 -29.73 3.55
CA ASP A 105 12.20 -30.32 2.39
C ASP A 105 12.24 -29.42 1.13
N LYS A 106 12.67 -28.17 1.28
CA LYS A 106 12.62 -27.14 0.21
C LYS A 106 13.96 -26.86 -0.47
N GLY A 107 15.00 -27.62 -0.15
CA GLY A 107 16.32 -27.52 -0.81
C GLY A 107 17.15 -26.27 -0.45
N TYR A 108 16.81 -25.57 0.65
CA TYR A 108 17.57 -24.40 1.11
C TYR A 108 18.98 -24.78 1.58
N THR A 109 19.93 -23.86 1.42
CA THR A 109 21.29 -24.07 1.91
C THR A 109 21.33 -24.09 3.46
N LYS A 110 22.37 -24.72 4.02
CA LYS A 110 22.55 -24.74 5.49
C LYS A 110 22.70 -23.33 6.08
N GLY A 111 23.37 -22.42 5.36
CA GLY A 111 23.60 -21.05 5.82
C GLY A 111 22.32 -20.23 5.88
N GLU A 112 21.47 -20.31 4.86
CA GLU A 112 20.18 -19.60 4.83
C GLU A 112 19.26 -20.07 5.94
N LYS A 113 19.16 -21.39 6.14
CA LYS A 113 18.36 -21.98 7.22
C LYS A 113 18.83 -21.51 8.59
N GLN A 114 20.13 -21.60 8.87
CA GLN A 114 20.69 -21.18 10.16
C GLN A 114 20.40 -19.69 10.43
N HIS A 115 20.62 -18.84 9.44
CA HIS A 115 20.34 -17.41 9.56
C HIS A 115 18.85 -17.14 9.82
N PHE A 116 17.96 -17.82 9.10
CA PHE A 116 16.52 -17.74 9.34
C PHE A 116 16.16 -18.18 10.77
N TYR A 117 16.72 -19.27 11.28
CA TYR A 117 16.43 -19.75 12.64
C TYR A 117 16.87 -18.76 13.70
N GLU A 118 18.06 -18.19 13.55
CA GLU A 118 18.62 -17.19 14.46
C GLU A 118 17.81 -15.90 14.46
N LYS A 119 17.38 -15.44 13.29
CA LYS A 119 16.70 -14.14 13.15
C LYS A 119 15.19 -14.21 13.37
N SER A 120 14.55 -15.31 13.00
CA SER A 120 13.11 -15.53 13.22
C SER A 120 12.79 -16.23 14.55
N GLY A 121 13.80 -16.63 15.32
CA GLY A 121 13.61 -17.27 16.64
C GLY A 121 12.99 -18.67 16.60
N GLY A 122 13.08 -19.38 15.47
CA GLY A 122 12.55 -20.74 15.33
C GLY A 122 12.72 -21.35 13.95
N ARG A 123 12.47 -22.66 13.86
CA ARG A 123 12.55 -23.44 12.61
C ARG A 123 11.23 -23.53 11.84
N GLU A 124 10.11 -23.36 12.52
CA GLU A 124 8.78 -23.58 11.93
C GLU A 124 8.57 -22.63 10.75
N CYS A 125 8.11 -23.16 9.62
CA CYS A 125 7.72 -22.36 8.47
C CYS A 125 6.20 -22.22 8.47
N ILE A 126 5.69 -20.99 8.26
CA ILE A 126 4.25 -20.69 8.31
C ILE A 126 3.88 -19.85 7.11
N GLU A 127 2.82 -20.25 6.41
CA GLU A 127 2.26 -19.55 5.26
C GLU A 127 1.31 -18.44 5.72
N LEU A 128 1.30 -17.31 5.01
CA LEU A 128 0.39 -16.20 5.26
C LEU A 128 -1.09 -16.61 5.17
N ASP A 129 -1.41 -17.60 4.33
CA ASP A 129 -2.77 -18.15 4.19
C ASP A 129 -3.33 -18.72 5.49
N ALA A 130 -2.48 -18.99 6.49
CA ALA A 130 -2.92 -19.43 7.81
C ALA A 130 -3.50 -18.28 8.67
N VAL A 131 -3.26 -17.02 8.28
CA VAL A 131 -3.72 -15.83 8.99
C VAL A 131 -4.98 -15.29 8.32
N ASP A 132 -5.97 -14.88 9.12
CA ASP A 132 -7.14 -14.18 8.60
C ASP A 132 -6.74 -12.85 7.97
N GLU A 133 -7.30 -12.55 6.80
CA GLU A 133 -6.92 -11.36 6.03
C GLU A 133 -7.27 -10.06 6.76
N SER A 134 -8.36 -10.03 7.55
CA SER A 134 -8.72 -8.86 8.36
C SER A 134 -7.65 -8.56 9.42
N VAL A 135 -6.97 -9.58 9.94
CA VAL A 135 -5.85 -9.44 10.88
C VAL A 135 -4.64 -8.83 10.16
N LEU A 136 -4.33 -9.29 8.94
CA LEU A 136 -3.24 -8.71 8.14
C LEU A 136 -3.49 -7.25 7.79
N VAL A 137 -4.72 -6.89 7.41
CA VAL A 137 -5.13 -5.51 7.14
C VAL A 137 -4.99 -4.66 8.39
N GLY A 138 -5.45 -5.13 9.55
CA GLY A 138 -5.31 -4.42 10.83
C GLY A 138 -3.85 -4.19 11.23
N LEU A 139 -3.00 -5.22 11.11
CA LEU A 139 -1.56 -5.11 11.38
C LEU A 139 -0.88 -4.10 10.44
N LEU A 140 -1.26 -4.09 9.17
CA LEU A 140 -0.74 -3.13 8.22
C LEU A 140 -1.23 -1.71 8.51
N GLU A 141 -2.50 -1.53 8.88
CA GLU A 141 -3.04 -0.22 9.24
C GLU A 141 -2.33 0.34 10.46
N ASP A 142 -2.13 -0.47 11.50
CA ASP A 142 -1.46 -0.05 12.72
C ASP A 142 0.01 0.30 12.49
N GLU A 143 0.70 -0.40 11.59
CA GLU A 143 2.05 -0.02 11.23
C GLU A 143 2.06 1.24 10.36
N LEU A 144 1.19 1.33 9.34
CA LEU A 144 1.06 2.54 8.50
C LEU A 144 0.79 3.79 9.34
N LYS A 145 -0.08 3.72 10.35
CA LYS A 145 -0.33 4.85 11.27
C LYS A 145 0.92 5.37 11.98
N LYS A 146 1.91 4.53 12.25
CA LYS A 146 3.17 4.95 12.92
C LYS A 146 4.12 5.67 11.97
N TRP A 147 4.03 5.36 10.69
CA TRP A 147 4.91 5.88 9.65
C TRP A 147 4.29 7.03 8.87
N ALA A 148 2.97 7.04 8.76
CA ALA A 148 2.22 8.16 8.25
C ALA A 148 2.21 9.19 9.37
N HIS A 149 3.10 10.17 9.24
CA HIS A 149 3.24 11.34 10.11
C HIS A 149 2.01 12.26 10.07
N LEU A 150 0.79 11.70 10.02
CA LEU A 150 -0.45 12.44 9.77
C LEU A 150 -0.69 13.54 10.80
N GLU A 151 -0.27 13.34 12.05
CA GLU A 151 -0.39 14.37 13.09
C GLU A 151 0.67 15.46 12.95
N GLU A 152 1.92 15.10 12.58
CA GLU A 152 2.97 16.08 12.32
C GLU A 152 2.71 16.86 11.02
N ASP A 153 2.30 16.18 9.95
CA ASP A 153 1.91 16.75 8.67
C ASP A 153 0.71 17.71 8.86
N GLN A 154 -0.29 17.31 9.65
CA GLN A 154 -1.42 18.19 9.96
C GLN A 154 -0.99 19.40 10.79
N ARG A 155 -0.10 19.23 11.78
CA ARG A 155 0.41 20.36 12.56
C ARG A 155 1.21 21.33 11.69
N GLU A 156 2.11 20.83 10.85
CA GLU A 156 2.90 21.66 9.95
C GLU A 156 2.00 22.40 8.95
N TYR A 157 0.96 21.74 8.45
CA TYR A 157 -0.07 22.37 7.64
C TYR A 157 -0.79 23.50 8.38
N ASP A 158 -1.26 23.23 9.60
CA ASP A 158 -1.99 24.21 10.42
C ASP A 158 -1.10 25.42 10.79
N GLU A 159 0.16 25.19 11.16
CA GLU A 159 1.14 26.23 11.47
C GLU A 159 1.44 27.09 10.23
N THR A 160 1.66 26.45 9.09
CA THR A 160 1.89 27.15 7.81
C THR A 160 0.68 27.99 7.41
N LEU A 161 -0.53 27.44 7.54
CA LEU A 161 -1.78 28.15 7.26
C LEU A 161 -1.93 29.37 8.17
N GLN A 162 -1.66 29.22 9.46
CA GLN A 162 -1.71 30.32 10.42
C GLN A 162 -0.70 31.42 10.07
N GLU A 163 0.54 31.08 9.72
CA GLU A 163 1.54 32.07 9.28
C GLU A 163 1.09 32.83 8.03
N TYR A 164 0.46 32.15 7.07
CA TYR A 164 -0.08 32.79 5.87
C TYR A 164 -1.25 33.73 6.20
N GLU A 165 -2.15 33.32 7.10
CA GLU A 165 -3.29 34.14 7.54
C GLU A 165 -2.80 35.40 8.28
N GLU A 166 -1.88 35.26 9.24
CA GLU A 166 -1.30 36.38 9.97
C GLU A 166 -0.63 37.38 9.01
N ARG A 167 0.12 36.86 8.03
CA ARG A 167 0.79 37.69 7.03
C ARG A 167 -0.17 38.36 6.05
N ALA A 168 -1.28 37.69 5.71
CA ALA A 168 -2.34 38.28 4.89
C ALA A 168 -3.05 39.42 5.64
N ASP A 169 -3.30 39.25 6.93
CA ASP A 169 -3.91 40.29 7.77
C ASP A 169 -2.97 41.48 7.98
N GLU A 170 -1.67 41.26 8.21
CA GLU A 170 -0.68 42.36 8.24
C GLU A 170 -0.67 43.15 6.93
N ILE A 171 -0.77 42.49 5.78
CA ILE A 171 -0.84 43.14 4.47
C ILE A 171 -2.13 43.96 4.35
N ARG A 172 -3.28 43.40 4.74
CA ARG A 172 -4.59 44.09 4.70
C ARG A 172 -4.63 45.31 5.61
N GLU A 173 -4.00 45.26 6.77
CA GLU A 173 -3.99 46.39 7.72
C GLU A 173 -3.07 47.53 7.27
N ASN A 174 -1.97 47.22 6.59
CA ASN A 174 -0.93 48.21 6.25
C ASN A 174 -1.00 48.74 4.82
N LEU A 175 -1.69 48.05 3.91
CA LEU A 175 -1.83 48.43 2.51
C LEU A 175 -3.31 48.58 2.15
N ASP A 176 -3.67 49.75 1.62
CA ASP A 176 -4.96 49.94 0.95
C ASP A 176 -4.90 49.25 -0.42
N LEU A 177 -5.50 48.06 -0.50
CA LEU A 177 -5.58 47.23 -1.70
C LEU A 177 -6.96 47.28 -2.36
N SER A 178 -7.77 48.30 -2.06
CA SER A 178 -9.12 48.43 -2.59
C SER A 178 -9.17 48.52 -4.12
N ASP A 179 -8.09 48.96 -4.75
CA ASP A 179 -7.90 48.99 -6.20
C ASP A 179 -7.66 47.61 -6.83
N LEU A 180 -7.04 46.69 -6.09
CA LEU A 180 -6.74 45.32 -6.55
C LEU A 180 -7.79 44.29 -6.11
N SER A 181 -8.63 44.61 -5.13
CA SER A 181 -9.71 43.72 -4.64
C SER A 181 -10.59 43.16 -5.76
N PRO A 182 -11.05 43.95 -6.76
CA PRO A 182 -11.89 43.43 -7.83
C PRO A 182 -11.16 42.43 -8.74
N GLU A 183 -9.86 42.65 -8.99
CA GLU A 183 -9.04 41.74 -9.80
C GLU A 183 -8.77 40.43 -9.04
N TYR A 184 -8.48 40.51 -7.74
CA TYR A 184 -8.33 39.34 -6.88
C TYR A 184 -9.62 38.52 -6.79
N GLU A 185 -10.77 39.15 -6.53
CA GLU A 185 -12.08 38.48 -6.49
C GLU A 185 -12.38 37.76 -7.81
N SER A 186 -12.10 38.41 -8.95
CA SER A 186 -12.27 37.78 -10.26
C SER A 186 -11.38 36.54 -10.45
N ILE A 187 -10.13 36.57 -9.98
CA ILE A 187 -9.20 35.43 -10.07
C ILE A 187 -9.64 34.31 -9.12
N ALA A 188 -10.06 34.65 -7.89
CA ALA A 188 -10.55 33.70 -6.90
C ALA A 188 -11.82 33.00 -7.40
N ASP A 189 -12.74 33.74 -8.03
CA ASP A 189 -13.94 33.18 -8.66
C ASP A 189 -13.60 32.23 -9.81
N GLU A 190 -12.64 32.59 -10.67
CA GLU A 190 -12.16 31.71 -11.75
C GLU A 190 -11.53 30.42 -11.20
N PHE A 191 -10.71 30.53 -10.15
CA PHE A 191 -10.10 29.40 -9.48
C PHE A 191 -11.14 28.48 -8.84
N ASN A 192 -12.08 29.04 -8.06
CA ASN A 192 -13.14 28.28 -7.41
C ASN A 192 -14.00 27.55 -8.42
N LYS A 193 -14.32 28.20 -9.55
CA LYS A 193 -15.06 27.57 -10.64
C LYS A 193 -14.30 26.40 -11.27
N LEU A 194 -12.99 26.54 -11.45
CA LEU A 194 -12.15 25.44 -11.94
C LEU A 194 -12.10 24.27 -10.95
N VAL A 195 -12.03 24.55 -9.65
CA VAL A 195 -12.09 23.53 -8.60
C VAL A 195 -13.43 22.80 -8.65
N GLU A 196 -14.55 23.52 -8.75
CA GLU A 196 -15.89 22.91 -8.90
C GLU A 196 -15.98 22.03 -10.16
N GLU A 197 -15.42 22.47 -11.30
CA GLU A 197 -15.37 21.67 -12.53
C GLU A 197 -14.57 20.38 -12.36
N ILE A 198 -13.44 20.42 -11.64
CA ILE A 198 -12.63 19.24 -11.34
C ILE A 198 -13.38 18.28 -10.42
N GLU A 199 -14.05 18.79 -9.38
CA GLU A 199 -14.85 17.98 -8.46
C GLU A 199 -16.01 17.31 -9.18
N ASP A 200 -16.71 18.04 -10.06
CA ASP A 200 -17.80 17.51 -10.88
C ASP A 200 -17.31 16.43 -11.84
N PHE A 201 -16.18 16.65 -12.51
CA PHE A 201 -15.55 15.65 -13.35
C PHE A 201 -15.17 14.39 -12.54
N GLY A 202 -14.59 14.58 -11.35
CA GLY A 202 -14.27 13.50 -10.43
C GLY A 202 -15.50 12.67 -10.04
N ARG A 203 -16.62 13.35 -9.71
CA ARG A 203 -17.91 12.70 -9.43
C ARG A 203 -18.44 11.93 -10.63
N GLU A 204 -18.37 12.51 -11.82
CA GLU A 204 -18.86 11.85 -13.05
C GLU A 204 -18.06 10.58 -13.34
N VAL A 205 -16.72 10.65 -13.27
CA VAL A 205 -15.86 9.48 -13.46
C VAL A 205 -16.12 8.43 -12.38
N GLY A 206 -16.28 8.84 -11.12
CA GLY A 206 -16.63 7.95 -10.02
C GLY A 206 -17.93 7.18 -10.26
N ASN A 207 -18.99 7.88 -10.68
CA ASN A 207 -20.28 7.27 -11.01
C ASN A 207 -20.17 6.28 -12.18
N ARG A 208 -19.34 6.60 -13.19
CA ARG A 208 -19.09 5.70 -14.33
C ARG A 208 -18.36 4.44 -13.90
N ILE A 209 -17.34 4.56 -13.05
CA ILE A 209 -16.62 3.42 -12.48
C ILE A 209 -17.60 2.53 -11.72
N GLN A 210 -18.40 3.10 -10.81
CA GLN A 210 -19.37 2.35 -10.01
C GLN A 210 -20.41 1.63 -10.89
N SER A 211 -20.87 2.27 -11.98
CA SER A 211 -21.78 1.63 -12.94
C SER A 211 -21.14 0.45 -13.66
N ILE A 212 -19.85 0.55 -14.01
CA ILE A 212 -19.11 -0.55 -14.67
C ILE A 212 -18.87 -1.69 -13.70
N GLU A 213 -18.51 -1.39 -12.45
CA GLU A 213 -18.36 -2.39 -11.38
C GLU A 213 -19.67 -3.15 -11.15
N TRP A 214 -20.80 -2.45 -11.10
CA TRP A 214 -22.11 -3.08 -10.98
C TRP A 214 -22.41 -4.03 -12.15
N LYS A 215 -22.11 -3.61 -13.39
CA LYS A 215 -22.28 -4.46 -14.57
C LYS A 215 -21.35 -5.68 -14.54
N LYS A 216 -20.11 -5.52 -14.04
CA LYS A 216 -19.16 -6.62 -13.85
C LYS A 216 -19.73 -7.62 -12.83
N PHE A 217 -20.26 -7.13 -11.72
CA PHE A 217 -20.88 -7.94 -10.68
C PHE A 217 -22.09 -8.73 -11.22
N GLU A 218 -23.05 -8.07 -11.87
CA GLU A 218 -24.20 -8.76 -12.49
C GLU A 218 -23.79 -9.80 -13.55
N PHE A 219 -22.70 -9.54 -14.27
CA PHE A 219 -22.18 -10.50 -15.25
C PHE A 219 -21.61 -11.73 -14.55
N ILE A 220 -20.83 -11.56 -13.47
CA ILE A 220 -20.29 -12.65 -12.67
C ILE A 220 -21.43 -13.51 -12.09
N GLU A 221 -22.45 -12.90 -11.48
CA GLU A 221 -23.61 -13.65 -10.95
C GLU A 221 -24.32 -14.48 -12.04
N LYS A 222 -24.45 -13.93 -13.26
CA LYS A 222 -25.04 -14.67 -14.39
C LYS A 222 -24.17 -15.85 -14.82
N VAL A 223 -22.84 -15.72 -14.77
CA VAL A 223 -21.92 -16.82 -15.07
C VAL A 223 -22.03 -17.90 -14.00
N GLU A 224 -22.01 -17.52 -12.72
CA GLU A 224 -22.12 -18.44 -11.59
C GLU A 224 -23.46 -19.21 -11.61
N ALA A 225 -24.58 -18.50 -11.77
CA ALA A 225 -25.90 -19.12 -11.86
C ALA A 225 -26.00 -20.10 -13.04
N ARG A 226 -25.28 -19.85 -14.14
CA ARG A 226 -25.27 -20.76 -15.30
C ARG A 226 -24.42 -22.00 -15.04
N LEU A 227 -23.29 -21.86 -14.35
CA LEU A 227 -22.42 -22.96 -13.94
C LEU A 227 -23.12 -23.91 -12.96
N GLU A 228 -23.92 -23.36 -12.04
CA GLU A 228 -24.75 -24.15 -11.12
C GLU A 228 -25.85 -24.92 -11.85
N ASN A 229 -26.55 -24.28 -12.79
CA ASN A 229 -27.64 -24.90 -13.55
C ASN A 229 -27.18 -25.98 -14.54
N GLU A 230 -25.97 -25.89 -15.07
CA GLU A 230 -25.39 -26.93 -15.95
C GLU A 230 -24.83 -28.13 -15.18
N GLY A 231 -25.05 -28.20 -13.85
CA GLY A 231 -24.65 -29.33 -13.01
C GLY A 231 -23.14 -29.43 -12.81
N CYS A 232 -22.39 -28.37 -13.13
CA CYS A 232 -20.95 -28.30 -12.97
C CYS A 232 -20.61 -27.90 -11.52
N CYS A 233 -21.05 -28.70 -10.56
CA CYS A 233 -20.63 -28.56 -9.18
C CYS A 233 -19.19 -29.09 -9.03
N LYS A 234 -18.18 -28.28 -9.39
CA LYS A 234 -16.80 -28.43 -8.90
C LYS A 234 -16.10 -27.07 -8.79
N ARG A 235 -15.88 -26.66 -7.52
CA ARG A 235 -14.81 -25.81 -6.98
C ARG A 235 -14.41 -24.59 -7.80
N TYR A 236 -14.95 -23.44 -7.40
CA TYR A 236 -14.46 -22.11 -7.79
C TYR A 236 -13.38 -21.57 -6.84
N ASP A 237 -12.51 -22.42 -6.30
CA ASP A 237 -11.35 -21.98 -5.50
C ASP A 237 -10.07 -21.76 -6.35
N GLN A 238 -10.11 -21.97 -7.66
CA GLN A 238 -8.93 -21.93 -8.51
C GLN A 238 -9.22 -21.47 -9.94
N MET A 239 -9.48 -20.18 -10.18
CA MET A 239 -9.19 -19.57 -11.48
C MET A 239 -8.61 -18.17 -11.29
N ASN A 240 -7.31 -18.06 -11.61
CA ASN A 240 -6.54 -16.82 -11.64
C ASN A 240 -7.09 -15.88 -12.74
N GLU A 241 -7.04 -14.58 -12.48
CA GLU A 241 -7.26 -13.46 -13.43
C GLU A 241 -6.17 -13.36 -14.52
N GLY A 242 -5.70 -14.51 -15.05
CA GLY A 242 -4.60 -14.59 -16.00
C GLY A 242 -4.96 -14.59 -17.48
N ASP A 243 -6.25 -14.59 -17.85
CA ASP A 243 -6.68 -14.78 -19.26
C ASP A 243 -7.53 -13.63 -19.83
N LEU A 244 -7.33 -12.40 -19.35
CA LEU A 244 -7.84 -11.20 -20.00
C LEU A 244 -6.73 -10.16 -20.18
N LEU A 245 -5.81 -10.46 -21.09
CA LEU A 245 -5.05 -9.48 -21.89
C LEU A 245 -5.16 -9.86 -23.36
#